data_AF-A0A5E9FYH4-F1
#
_entry.id   AF-A0A5E9FYH4-F1
#
_cell.length_a   1.000
_cell.length_b   1.000
_cell.length_c   1.000
_cell.angle_alpha   90.00
_cell.angle_beta   90.00
_cell.angle_gamma   90.00
#
_symmetry.space_group_name_H-M   'P 1'
#
loop_
_entity.id
_entity.type
_entity.pdbx_description
1 polymer ?
#
loop_
_entity_poly.entity_id
_entity_poly.type
_entity_poly.pdbx_seq_one_letter_code
_entity_poly.pdbx_strand_id
1 'polypeptide(L)'
;MIDPIILFFLLGAVAGLLRSELRLPAAMYEFVSIVLLLAIGLKDGVELAKQPFANLLPQMLAVVTMGFGLTLLAFPVLRYLGRFKRADAASIAAHYGSVSVGTYAVAVAYLGSQQISFEEHMPLLLVLLEVPAILVGIVLARGISRKTRWKSIAHEVFLRKGIVLLLAGLLIGGVAGPDGLSSIEALIVDLFKGILALFLLEMGLIKIWCRSRSLVFHLASPLPHDQDGACRVPHALLTHGTEQHPREAATTARSNNENTSVS
;
A
#
# COMPACT_ATOMS: atom_id res chain seq x y z
N MET A 1 26.31 -16.55 -3.94
CA MET A 1 25.61 -16.65 -5.25
C MET A 1 24.58 -15.52 -5.31
N ILE A 2 24.28 -14.95 -6.47
CA ILE A 2 23.30 -13.85 -6.56
C ILE A 2 21.89 -14.44 -6.47
N ASP A 3 21.05 -13.91 -5.58
CA ASP A 3 19.67 -14.37 -5.42
C ASP A 3 18.86 -14.06 -6.70
N PRO A 4 18.15 -15.04 -7.28
CA PRO A 4 17.28 -14.83 -8.44
C PRO A 4 16.30 -13.66 -8.26
N ILE A 5 15.81 -13.43 -7.03
CA ILE A 5 14.89 -12.33 -6.71
C ILE A 5 15.51 -10.96 -7.07
N ILE A 6 16.81 -10.79 -6.79
CA ILE A 6 17.56 -9.57 -7.12
C ILE A 6 17.75 -9.45 -8.64
N LEU A 7 17.96 -10.57 -9.34
CA LEU A 7 18.09 -10.58 -10.80
C LEU A 7 16.79 -10.15 -11.49
N PHE A 8 15.62 -10.55 -10.99
CA PHE A 8 14.34 -10.07 -11.51
C PHE A 8 14.17 -8.56 -11.30
N PHE A 9 14.58 -8.02 -10.15
CA PHE A 9 14.61 -6.57 -9.93
C PHE A 9 15.51 -5.86 -10.95
N LEU A 10 16.73 -6.36 -11.17
CA LEU A 10 17.68 -5.81 -12.14
C LEU A 10 17.15 -5.91 -13.58
N LEU A 11 16.55 -7.04 -13.95
CA LEU A 11 15.88 -7.21 -15.23
C LEU A 11 14.80 -6.14 -15.42
N GLY A 12 13.96 -5.90 -14.41
CA GLY A 12 12.93 -4.88 -14.46
C GLY A 12 13.52 -3.47 -14.62
N ALA A 13 14.60 -3.19 -13.89
CA ALA A 13 15.30 -1.91 -14.00
C ALA A 13 15.89 -1.68 -15.40
N VAL A 14 16.57 -2.68 -15.96
CA VAL A 14 17.16 -2.63 -17.31
C VAL A 14 16.06 -2.55 -18.37
N ALA A 15 15.02 -3.36 -18.28
CA ALA A 15 13.87 -3.33 -19.20
C ALA A 15 13.16 -1.97 -19.17
N GLY A 16 13.03 -1.35 -17.99
CA GLY A 16 12.49 0.00 -17.83
C GLY A 16 13.37 1.07 -18.47
N LEU A 17 14.71 0.90 -18.41
CA LEU A 17 15.66 1.81 -19.05
C LEU A 17 15.62 1.70 -20.58
N LEU A 18 15.53 0.47 -21.08
CA LEU A 18 15.42 0.14 -22.50
C LEU A 18 14.02 0.42 -23.08
N ARG A 19 13.07 0.90 -22.26
CA ARG A 19 11.67 1.17 -22.65
C ARG A 19 10.92 -0.05 -23.20
N SER A 20 11.24 -1.24 -22.69
CA SER A 20 10.53 -2.47 -23.04
C SER A 20 9.08 -2.42 -22.53
N GLU A 21 8.14 -2.96 -23.31
CA GLU A 21 6.73 -3.12 -22.93
C GLU A 21 6.49 -4.30 -21.96
N LEU A 22 7.42 -4.54 -21.04
CA LEU A 22 7.37 -5.68 -20.11
C LEU A 22 6.44 -5.45 -18.90
N ARG A 23 5.54 -4.47 -18.99
CA ARG A 23 4.68 -4.06 -17.88
C ARG A 23 3.62 -5.10 -17.60
N LEU A 24 3.46 -5.45 -16.32
CA LEU A 24 2.36 -6.30 -15.91
C LEU A 24 1.04 -5.51 -15.92
N PRO A 25 -0.07 -6.12 -16.36
CA PRO A 25 -1.39 -5.51 -16.20
C PRO A 25 -1.68 -5.20 -14.73
N ALA A 26 -2.39 -4.10 -14.45
CA ALA A 26 -2.66 -3.68 -13.07
C ALA A 26 -3.32 -4.77 -12.21
N ALA A 27 -4.20 -5.58 -12.80
CA ALA A 27 -4.83 -6.72 -12.14
C ALA A 27 -3.82 -7.79 -11.69
N MET A 28 -2.77 -8.04 -12.48
CA MET A 28 -1.71 -8.99 -12.12
C MET A 28 -0.88 -8.46 -10.95
N TYR A 29 -0.56 -7.17 -10.95
CA TYR A 29 0.18 -6.56 -9.83
C TYR A 29 -0.63 -6.61 -8.52
N GLU A 30 -1.93 -6.32 -8.59
CA GLU A 30 -2.81 -6.42 -7.43
C GLU A 30 -2.88 -7.85 -6.91
N PHE A 31 -3.06 -8.84 -7.81
CA PHE A 31 -3.05 -10.25 -7.44
C PHE A 31 -1.74 -10.69 -6.78
N VAL A 32 -0.60 -10.37 -7.38
CA VAL A 32 0.75 -10.65 -6.83
C VAL A 32 0.90 -10.06 -5.43
N SER A 33 0.48 -8.80 -5.24
CA SER A 33 0.53 -8.13 -3.93
C SER A 33 -0.35 -8.82 -2.89
N ILE A 34 -1.57 -9.21 -3.27
CA ILE A 34 -2.51 -9.91 -2.40
C ILE A 34 -1.92 -11.24 -1.94
N VAL A 35 -1.39 -12.04 -2.87
CA VAL A 35 -0.83 -13.36 -2.54
C VAL A 35 0.40 -13.21 -1.65
N LEU A 36 1.29 -12.24 -1.89
CA LEU A 36 2.45 -12.00 -1.03
C LEU A 36 2.05 -11.63 0.40
N LEU A 37 1.13 -10.67 0.54
CA LEU A 37 0.64 -10.23 1.84
C LEU A 37 0.01 -11.38 2.62
N LEU A 38 -0.81 -12.18 1.94
CA LEU A 38 -1.48 -13.32 2.55
C LEU A 38 -0.48 -14.43 2.90
N ALA A 39 0.48 -14.74 2.02
CA ALA A 39 1.48 -15.77 2.24
C ALA A 39 2.38 -15.47 3.44
N ILE A 40 2.87 -14.23 3.54
CA ILE A 40 3.63 -13.75 4.70
C ILE A 40 2.76 -13.93 5.95
N GLY A 41 1.54 -13.41 5.93
CA GLY A 41 0.69 -13.44 7.10
C GLY A 41 0.34 -14.86 7.57
N LEU A 42 0.04 -15.77 6.64
CA LEU A 42 -0.29 -17.17 6.96
C LEU A 42 0.89 -17.89 7.60
N LYS A 43 2.09 -17.79 7.00
CA LYS A 43 3.29 -18.44 7.51
C LYS A 43 3.65 -17.93 8.90
N ASP A 44 3.73 -16.61 9.03
CA ASP A 44 4.15 -15.98 10.29
C ASP A 44 3.06 -16.04 11.37
N GLY A 45 1.78 -16.18 10.98
CA GLY A 45 0.65 -16.38 11.89
C GLY A 45 0.73 -17.70 12.66
N VAL A 46 1.15 -18.79 12.00
CA VAL A 46 1.36 -20.11 12.64
C VAL A 46 2.43 -20.01 13.73
N GLU A 47 3.51 -19.29 13.44
CA GLU A 47 4.62 -19.12 14.39
C GLU A 47 4.27 -18.14 15.51
N LEU A 48 3.59 -17.04 15.20
CA LEU A 48 3.13 -16.07 16.18
C LEU A 48 2.21 -16.71 17.24
N ALA A 49 1.37 -17.68 16.84
CA ALA A 49 0.48 -18.39 17.75
C ALA A 49 1.22 -19.20 18.83
N LYS A 50 2.51 -19.50 18.65
CA LYS A 50 3.34 -20.20 19.63
C LYS A 50 3.94 -19.25 20.67
N GLN A 51 3.96 -17.93 20.41
CA GLN A 51 4.60 -16.96 21.29
C GLN A 51 3.62 -16.35 22.31
N PRO A 52 4.01 -16.18 23.59
CA PRO A 52 3.17 -15.54 24.59
C PRO A 52 3.07 -14.03 24.32
N PHE A 53 1.84 -13.54 24.11
CA PHE A 53 1.55 -12.12 23.86
C PHE A 53 2.14 -11.15 24.89
N ALA A 54 2.26 -11.56 26.16
CA ALA A 54 2.82 -10.72 27.22
C ALA A 54 4.27 -10.30 26.94
N ASN A 55 5.05 -11.15 26.28
CA ASN A 55 6.45 -10.86 25.95
C ASN A 55 6.58 -9.86 24.79
N LEU A 56 5.56 -9.77 23.93
CA LEU A 56 5.54 -8.89 22.77
C LEU A 56 5.08 -7.46 23.13
N LEU A 57 4.38 -7.30 24.26
CA LEU A 57 3.76 -6.03 24.65
C LEU A 57 4.74 -4.84 24.68
N PRO A 58 5.98 -4.96 25.21
CA PRO A 58 6.94 -3.84 25.18
C PRO A 58 7.34 -3.44 23.77
N GLN A 59 7.55 -4.42 22.88
CA GLN A 59 7.92 -4.19 21.48
C GLN A 59 6.76 -3.56 20.70
N MET A 60 5.54 -4.07 20.91
CA MET A 60 4.32 -3.50 20.31
C MET A 60 4.15 -2.03 20.72
N LEU A 61 4.32 -1.71 22.00
CA LEU A 61 4.21 -0.33 22.48
C LEU A 61 5.33 0.57 21.93
N ALA A 62 6.57 0.07 21.87
CA ALA A 62 7.69 0.79 21.28
C ALA A 62 7.46 1.10 19.80
N VAL A 63 6.95 0.13 19.02
CA VAL A 63 6.67 0.30 17.59
C VAL A 63 5.50 1.27 17.36
N VAL A 64 4.44 1.16 18.16
CA VAL A 64 3.31 2.11 18.07
C VAL A 64 3.79 3.53 18.39
N THR A 65 4.55 3.73 19.47
CA THR A 65 5.09 5.04 19.82
C THR A 65 6.05 5.57 18.76
N MET A 66 6.84 4.70 18.13
CA MET A 66 7.71 5.04 17.00
C MET A 66 6.90 5.50 15.77
N GLY A 67 5.78 4.86 15.43
CA GLY A 67 4.93 5.28 14.30
C GLY A 67 4.30 6.66 14.51
N PHE A 68 3.80 6.93 15.72
CA PHE A 68 3.37 8.27 16.12
C PHE A 68 4.54 9.26 16.05
N GLY A 69 5.66 8.93 16.69
CA GLY A 69 6.84 9.78 16.84
C GLY A 69 7.45 10.18 15.50
N LEU A 70 7.74 9.22 14.62
CA LEU A 70 8.33 9.48 13.30
C LEU A 70 7.45 10.40 12.45
N THR A 71 6.14 10.16 12.43
CA THR A 71 5.21 10.99 11.66
C THR A 71 5.12 12.40 12.23
N LEU A 72 5.02 12.54 13.56
CA LEU A 72 4.96 13.82 14.27
C LEU A 72 6.25 14.62 14.16
N LEU A 73 7.41 13.95 14.10
CA LEU A 73 8.71 14.60 13.91
C LEU A 73 8.95 14.99 12.46
N ALA A 74 8.57 14.17 11.49
CA ALA A 74 8.74 14.46 10.07
C ALA A 74 7.88 15.64 9.62
N PHE A 75 6.63 15.73 10.09
CA PHE A 75 5.70 16.79 9.66
C PHE A 75 6.23 18.23 9.83
N PRO A 76 6.70 18.71 11.00
CA PRO A 76 7.21 20.06 11.16
C PRO A 76 8.46 20.29 10.30
N VAL A 77 9.35 19.29 10.17
CA VAL A 77 10.51 19.39 9.28
C VAL A 77 10.05 19.66 7.85
N LEU A 78 9.10 18.89 7.33
CA LEU A 78 8.58 19.10 5.98
C LEU A 78 7.78 20.40 5.84
N ARG A 79 6.99 20.77 6.86
CA ARG A 79 6.14 21.95 6.82
C ARG A 79 6.92 23.25 6.91
N TYR A 80 7.95 23.31 7.73
CA TYR A 80 8.71 24.53 8.02
C TYR A 80 10.02 24.59 7.25
N LEU A 81 10.84 23.53 7.29
CA LEU A 81 12.11 23.49 6.58
C LEU A 81 11.91 23.16 5.10
N GLY A 82 11.07 22.17 4.79
CA GLY A 82 10.72 21.79 3.42
C GLY A 82 9.73 22.72 2.72
N ARG A 83 9.08 23.64 3.47
CA ARG A 83 8.10 24.62 2.97
C ARG A 83 6.93 24.02 2.18
N PHE A 84 6.59 22.76 2.44
CA PHE A 84 5.45 22.09 1.79
C PHE A 84 4.10 22.59 2.31
N LYS A 85 3.05 22.46 1.49
CA LYS A 85 1.67 22.69 1.93
C LYS A 85 1.30 21.65 3.00
N ARG A 86 0.33 21.99 3.85
CA ARG A 86 -0.09 21.14 4.98
C ARG A 86 -0.46 19.71 4.56
N ALA A 87 -1.26 19.56 3.51
CA ALA A 87 -1.69 18.25 3.01
C ALA A 87 -0.50 17.42 2.49
N ASP A 88 0.37 18.03 1.69
CA ASP A 88 1.56 17.37 1.12
C ASP A 88 2.54 16.97 2.22
N ALA A 89 2.85 17.89 3.15
CA ALA A 89 3.72 17.63 4.29
C ALA A 89 3.20 16.47 5.16
N ALA A 90 1.90 16.44 5.43
CA ALA A 90 1.28 15.38 6.22
C ALA A 90 1.26 14.04 5.48
N SER A 91 0.99 14.03 4.17
CA SER A 91 1.01 12.82 3.35
C SER A 91 2.41 12.21 3.30
N ILE A 92 3.44 13.03 3.06
CA ILE A 92 4.83 12.57 3.01
C ILE A 92 5.30 12.13 4.41
N ALA A 93 4.99 12.89 5.47
CA ALA A 93 5.33 12.51 6.84
C ALA A 93 4.72 11.16 7.22
N ALA A 94 3.45 10.91 6.86
CA ALA A 94 2.79 9.62 7.10
C ALA A 94 3.42 8.48 6.30
N HIS A 95 3.90 8.76 5.08
CA HIS A 95 4.59 7.77 4.25
C HIS A 95 5.92 7.35 4.88
N TYR A 96 6.72 8.30 5.40
CA TYR A 96 7.99 8.00 6.07
C TYR A 96 7.85 7.52 7.52
N GLY A 97 6.71 7.79 8.17
CA GLY A 97 6.39 7.23 9.48
C GLY A 97 5.85 5.80 9.43
N SER A 98 5.52 5.32 8.23
CA SER A 98 5.04 3.96 7.97
C SER A 98 6.14 3.11 7.30
N VAL A 99 5.79 1.88 6.93
CA VAL A 99 6.67 0.89 6.31
C VAL A 99 6.04 0.29 5.07
N SER A 100 6.87 -0.31 4.21
CA SER A 100 6.43 -0.98 2.98
C SER A 100 6.51 -2.49 3.16
N VAL A 101 5.38 -3.18 2.98
CA VAL A 101 5.33 -4.65 3.00
C VAL A 101 6.20 -5.24 1.90
N GLY A 102 6.30 -4.57 0.74
CA GLY A 102 7.19 -5.00 -0.34
C GLY A 102 8.66 -5.04 0.12
N THR A 103 9.13 -4.01 0.84
CA THR A 103 10.50 -3.97 1.38
C THR A 103 10.72 -5.06 2.42
N TYR A 104 9.74 -5.29 3.29
CA TYR A 104 9.77 -6.37 4.28
C TYR A 104 9.86 -7.75 3.62
N ALA A 105 9.06 -8.01 2.58
CA ALA A 105 9.08 -9.26 1.83
C ALA A 105 10.46 -9.58 1.25
N VAL A 106 11.15 -8.57 0.70
CA VAL A 106 12.53 -8.71 0.21
C VAL A 106 13.51 -9.01 1.33
N ALA A 107 13.41 -8.28 2.45
CA ALA A 107 14.28 -8.50 3.59
C ALA A 107 14.15 -9.93 4.14
N VAL A 108 12.91 -10.42 4.29
CA VAL A 108 12.64 -11.79 4.72
C VAL A 108 13.19 -12.82 3.74
N ALA A 109 12.98 -12.63 2.44
CA ALA A 109 13.53 -13.53 1.43
C ALA A 109 15.06 -13.56 1.44
N TYR A 110 15.69 -12.38 1.58
CA TYR A 110 17.14 -12.24 1.65
C TYR A 110 17.71 -12.93 2.91
N LEU A 111 17.16 -12.64 4.09
CA LEU A 111 17.59 -13.26 5.34
C LEU A 111 17.39 -14.79 5.30
N GLY A 112 16.26 -15.25 4.75
CA GLY A 112 16.01 -16.67 4.54
C GLY A 112 17.00 -17.33 3.58
N SER A 113 17.46 -16.63 2.53
CA SER A 113 18.50 -17.13 1.62
C SER A 113 19.86 -17.31 2.32
N GLN A 114 20.13 -16.48 3.32
CA GLN A 114 21.37 -16.49 4.10
C GLN A 114 21.25 -17.32 5.39
N GLN A 115 20.10 -17.98 5.62
CA GLN A 115 19.80 -18.73 6.84
C GLN A 115 19.96 -17.90 8.12
N ILE A 116 19.68 -16.59 8.05
CA ILE A 116 19.70 -15.69 9.20
C ILE A 116 18.31 -15.70 9.81
N SER A 117 18.21 -16.20 11.05
CA SER A 117 16.97 -16.16 11.82
C SER A 117 16.57 -14.73 12.15
N PHE A 118 15.27 -14.46 12.12
CA PHE A 118 14.65 -13.21 12.54
C PHE A 118 13.36 -13.52 13.29
N GLU A 119 12.83 -12.53 14.00
CA GLU A 119 11.66 -12.70 14.83
C GLU A 119 10.37 -12.89 14.00
N GLU A 120 9.63 -13.96 14.30
CA GLU A 120 8.42 -14.36 13.57
C GLU A 120 7.24 -13.39 13.75
N HIS A 121 7.27 -12.55 14.79
CA HIS A 121 6.24 -11.55 15.07
C HIS A 121 6.44 -10.23 14.30
N MET A 122 7.44 -10.13 13.43
CA MET A 122 7.72 -8.90 12.67
C MET A 122 6.54 -8.40 11.80
N PRO A 123 5.72 -9.24 11.14
CA PRO A 123 4.57 -8.75 10.38
C PRO A 123 3.50 -8.09 11.27
N LEU A 124 3.34 -8.57 12.52
CA LEU A 124 2.47 -7.92 13.50
C LEU A 124 2.98 -6.50 13.80
N LEU A 125 4.29 -6.35 14.04
CA LEU A 125 4.91 -5.06 14.28
C LEU A 125 4.77 -4.13 13.06
N LEU A 126 4.85 -4.67 11.84
CA LEU A 126 4.66 -3.92 10.59
C LEU A 126 3.26 -3.26 10.56
N VAL A 127 2.21 -4.02 10.84
CA VAL A 127 0.84 -3.47 10.90
C VAL A 127 0.69 -2.43 12.01
N LEU A 128 1.28 -2.71 13.19
CA LEU A 128 1.21 -1.81 14.34
C LEU A 128 1.94 -0.49 14.12
N LEU A 129 2.98 -0.46 13.28
CA LEU A 129 3.69 0.77 12.91
C LEU A 129 2.89 1.59 11.89
N GLU A 130 2.21 0.90 10.96
CA GLU A 130 1.49 1.52 9.85
C GLU A 130 0.24 2.29 10.32
N VAL A 131 -0.59 1.68 11.17
CA VAL A 131 -1.86 2.28 11.63
C VAL A 131 -1.67 3.66 12.30
N PRO A 132 -0.76 3.84 13.29
CA PRO A 132 -0.47 5.14 13.89
C PRO A 132 0.00 6.18 12.89
N ALA A 133 0.92 5.81 12.00
CA ALA A 133 1.52 6.74 11.06
C ALA A 133 0.48 7.34 10.13
N ILE A 134 -0.42 6.51 9.58
CA ILE A 134 -1.48 7.06 8.73
C ILE A 134 -2.53 7.80 9.54
N LEU A 135 -2.91 7.33 10.73
CA LEU A 135 -3.87 8.03 11.57
C LEU A 135 -3.39 9.46 11.84
N VAL A 136 -2.14 9.62 12.26
CA VAL A 136 -1.50 10.92 12.46
C VAL A 136 -1.46 11.71 11.16
N GLY A 137 -1.06 11.09 10.05
CA GLY A 137 -1.07 11.70 8.73
C GLY A 137 -2.41 12.32 8.34
N ILE A 138 -3.50 11.56 8.49
CA ILE A 138 -4.86 12.02 8.19
C ILE A 138 -5.26 13.17 9.11
N VAL A 139 -4.97 13.07 10.41
CA VAL A 139 -5.29 14.12 11.39
C VAL A 139 -4.49 15.41 11.10
N LEU A 140 -3.21 15.29 10.75
CA LEU A 140 -2.37 16.43 10.38
C LEU A 140 -2.84 17.06 9.07
N ALA A 141 -3.23 16.26 8.07
CA ALA A 141 -3.71 16.74 6.77
C ALA A 141 -5.07 17.45 6.87
N ARG A 142 -6.06 16.81 7.51
CA ARG A 142 -7.46 17.29 7.60
C ARG A 142 -7.67 18.30 8.75
N GLY A 143 -6.82 18.27 9.76
CA GLY A 143 -7.00 19.02 11.00
C GLY A 143 -8.08 18.42 11.91
N ILE A 144 -8.09 18.83 13.18
CA ILE A 144 -9.09 18.41 14.16
C ILE A 144 -10.21 19.45 14.15
N SER A 145 -11.43 19.02 13.79
CA SER A 145 -12.63 19.84 13.83
C SER A 145 -13.76 19.08 14.54
N ARG A 146 -14.75 19.78 15.10
CA ARG A 146 -15.94 19.15 15.69
C ARG A 146 -16.72 18.27 14.70
N LYS A 147 -16.52 18.47 13.39
CA LYS A 147 -17.13 17.67 12.31
C LYS A 147 -16.29 16.45 11.91
N THR A 148 -15.12 16.22 12.53
CA THR A 148 -14.25 15.10 12.20
C THR A 148 -14.95 13.78 12.56
N ARG A 149 -15.27 12.99 11.53
CA ARG A 149 -15.90 11.68 11.67
C ARG A 149 -14.86 10.61 12.00
N TRP A 150 -14.49 10.49 13.26
CA TRP A 150 -13.50 9.52 13.75
C TRP A 150 -13.79 8.08 13.32
N LYS A 151 -15.07 7.67 13.34
CA LYS A 151 -15.50 6.35 12.83
C LYS A 151 -15.13 6.14 11.37
N SER A 152 -15.30 7.16 10.53
CA SER A 152 -14.94 7.09 9.11
C SER A 152 -13.44 6.93 8.93
N ILE A 153 -12.63 7.69 9.69
CA ILE A 153 -11.16 7.62 9.61
C ILE A 153 -10.67 6.26 10.07
N ALA A 154 -11.18 5.74 11.19
CA ALA A 154 -10.83 4.42 11.68
C ALA A 154 -11.17 3.35 10.62
N HIS A 155 -12.38 3.39 10.05
CA HIS A 155 -12.79 2.45 9.01
C HIS A 155 -11.86 2.51 7.77
N GLU A 156 -11.50 3.72 7.33
CA GLU A 156 -10.58 3.96 6.20
C GLU A 156 -9.17 3.41 6.48
N VAL A 157 -8.69 3.50 7.72
CA VAL A 157 -7.37 2.98 8.12
C VAL A 157 -7.39 1.46 8.25
N PHE A 158 -8.40 0.88 8.90
CA PHE A 158 -8.47 -0.57 9.13
C PHE A 158 -8.83 -1.36 7.87
N LEU A 159 -9.58 -0.79 6.92
CA LEU A 159 -9.96 -1.45 5.66
C LEU A 159 -8.91 -1.35 4.55
N ARG A 160 -7.71 -0.87 4.86
CA ARG A 160 -6.64 -0.85 3.88
C ARG A 160 -6.29 -2.28 3.48
N LYS A 161 -6.24 -2.55 2.17
CA LYS A 161 -5.99 -3.89 1.61
C LYS A 161 -4.79 -4.58 2.28
N GLY A 162 -3.66 -3.87 2.40
CA GLY A 162 -2.44 -4.38 3.05
C GLY A 162 -2.68 -4.86 4.48
N ILE A 163 -3.27 -4.00 5.32
CA ILE A 163 -3.57 -4.29 6.73
C ILE A 163 -4.55 -5.45 6.85
N VAL A 164 -5.64 -5.43 6.08
CA VAL A 164 -6.67 -6.48 6.13
C VAL A 164 -6.09 -7.82 5.73
N LEU A 165 -5.33 -7.89 4.64
CA LEU A 165 -4.78 -9.15 4.13
C LEU A 165 -3.70 -9.71 5.06
N LEU A 166 -2.84 -8.85 5.61
CA LEU A 166 -1.79 -9.28 6.52
C LEU A 166 -2.37 -9.76 7.86
N LEU A 167 -3.32 -9.02 8.44
CA LEU A 167 -4.02 -9.43 9.66
C LEU A 167 -4.87 -10.69 9.44
N ALA A 168 -5.59 -10.78 8.33
CA ALA A 168 -6.36 -11.98 7.99
C ALA A 168 -5.44 -13.19 7.83
N GLY A 169 -4.29 -13.03 7.14
CA GLY A 169 -3.27 -14.07 7.05
C GLY A 169 -2.76 -14.50 8.43
N LEU A 170 -2.41 -13.55 9.31
CA LEU A 170 -1.95 -13.84 10.67
C LEU A 170 -2.97 -14.64 11.47
N LEU A 171 -4.24 -14.21 11.41
CA LEU A 171 -5.34 -14.88 12.11
C LEU A 171 -5.61 -16.26 11.56
N ILE A 172 -5.71 -16.41 10.23
CA ILE A 172 -5.96 -17.70 9.59
C ILE A 172 -4.80 -18.65 9.86
N GLY A 173 -3.55 -18.20 9.74
CA GLY A 173 -2.37 -18.99 10.03
C GLY A 173 -2.34 -19.45 11.49
N GLY A 174 -2.59 -18.53 12.43
CA GLY A 174 -2.60 -18.86 13.85
C GLY A 174 -3.72 -19.83 14.24
N VAL A 175 -4.89 -19.75 13.61
CA VAL A 175 -6.02 -20.67 13.86
C VAL A 175 -5.83 -22.01 13.15
N ALA A 176 -5.33 -22.02 11.92
CA ALA A 176 -5.11 -23.24 11.15
C ALA A 176 -3.96 -24.09 11.71
N GLY A 177 -2.95 -23.45 12.29
CA GLY A 177 -1.76 -24.12 12.78
C GLY A 177 -0.94 -24.77 11.66
N PRO A 178 0.14 -25.50 12.00
CA PRO A 178 1.03 -26.12 11.01
C PRO A 178 0.30 -27.19 10.18
N ASP A 179 -0.56 -28.01 10.82
CA ASP A 179 -1.27 -29.10 10.15
C ASP A 179 -2.27 -28.57 9.11
N GLY A 180 -2.99 -27.49 9.42
CA GLY A 180 -3.95 -26.87 8.50
C GLY A 180 -3.28 -26.19 7.30
N LEU A 181 -2.03 -25.75 7.43
CA LEU A 181 -1.30 -25.07 6.36
C LEU A 181 -0.66 -26.05 5.35
N SER A 182 -0.38 -27.28 5.76
CA SER A 182 0.28 -28.33 4.94
C SER A 182 -0.38 -28.54 3.57
N SER A 183 -1.71 -28.39 3.47
CA SER A 183 -2.45 -28.58 2.22
C SER A 183 -2.26 -27.45 1.20
N ILE A 184 -1.86 -26.26 1.64
CA ILE A 184 -1.69 -25.06 0.79
C ILE A 184 -0.25 -24.54 0.78
N GLU A 185 0.64 -25.14 1.56
CA GLU A 185 2.03 -24.71 1.75
C GLU A 185 2.79 -24.61 0.42
N ALA A 186 2.70 -25.64 -0.42
CA ALA A 186 3.36 -25.66 -1.74
C ALA A 186 2.92 -24.51 -2.66
N LEU A 187 1.66 -24.08 -2.56
CA LEU A 187 1.12 -23.03 -3.41
C LEU A 187 1.35 -21.63 -2.84
N ILE A 188 1.31 -21.48 -1.52
CA ILE A 188 1.33 -20.18 -0.85
C ILE A 188 2.72 -19.84 -0.31
N VAL A 189 3.37 -20.79 0.38
CA VAL A 189 4.64 -20.59 1.07
C VAL A 189 5.81 -20.85 0.13
N ASP A 190 5.81 -21.97 -0.59
CA ASP A 190 6.93 -22.31 -1.48
C ASP A 190 6.98 -21.40 -2.71
N LEU A 191 5.81 -21.03 -3.25
CA LEU A 191 5.71 -20.12 -4.39
C LEU A 191 6.02 -18.66 -4.03
N PHE A 192 6.11 -18.32 -2.74
CA PHE A 192 6.38 -16.96 -2.25
C PHE A 192 7.57 -16.31 -2.97
N LYS A 193 8.70 -17.02 -3.09
CA LYS A 193 9.91 -16.49 -3.74
C LYS A 193 9.69 -16.17 -5.22
N GLY A 194 8.93 -17.01 -5.92
CA GLY A 194 8.59 -16.80 -7.33
C GLY A 194 7.68 -15.58 -7.52
N ILE A 195 6.66 -15.45 -6.69
CA ILE A 195 5.74 -14.29 -6.73
C ILE A 195 6.46 -13.02 -6.32
N LEU A 196 7.38 -13.09 -5.35
CA LEU A 196 8.20 -11.96 -4.93
C LEU A 196 9.14 -11.50 -6.06
N ALA A 197 9.68 -12.43 -6.83
CA ALA A 197 10.48 -12.10 -8.01
C ALA A 197 9.66 -11.31 -9.05
N LEU A 198 8.41 -11.72 -9.32
CA LEU A 198 7.51 -10.98 -10.19
C LEU A 198 7.14 -9.59 -9.63
N PHE A 199 6.93 -9.49 -8.31
CA PHE A 199 6.70 -8.22 -7.64
C PHE A 199 7.88 -7.26 -7.79
N LEU A 200 9.12 -7.76 -7.66
CA LEU A 200 10.32 -6.95 -7.81
C LEU A 200 10.63 -6.58 -9.26
N LEU A 201 10.30 -7.43 -10.22
CA LEU A 201 10.37 -7.10 -11.63
C LEU A 201 9.53 -5.84 -11.92
N GLU A 202 8.30 -5.80 -11.43
CA GLU A 202 7.40 -4.64 -11.60
C GLU A 202 7.93 -3.39 -10.88
N MET A 203 8.43 -3.53 -9.65
CA MET A 203 9.04 -2.42 -8.92
C MET A 203 10.29 -1.85 -9.64
N GLY A 204 11.09 -2.70 -10.27
CA GLY A 204 12.22 -2.29 -11.12
C GLY A 204 11.78 -1.51 -12.35
N LEU A 205 10.72 -1.96 -13.02
CA LEU A 205 10.15 -1.32 -14.23
C LEU A 205 9.60 0.08 -13.94
N ILE A 206 8.78 0.23 -12.88
CA ILE A 206 8.06 1.48 -12.58
C ILE A 206 9.04 2.62 -12.23
N LYS A 207 10.07 2.34 -11.43
CA LYS A 207 11.04 3.37 -10.96
C LYS A 207 11.74 4.10 -12.11
N ILE A 208 12.02 3.40 -13.20
CA ILE A 208 12.88 3.91 -14.28
C ILE A 208 12.05 4.37 -15.48
N TRP A 209 10.94 3.69 -15.78
CA TRP A 209 10.06 4.08 -16.89
C TRP A 209 9.48 5.48 -16.70
N CYS A 210 9.03 5.82 -15.48
CA CYS A 210 8.43 7.13 -15.24
C CYS A 210 9.44 8.29 -15.21
N ARG A 211 10.69 8.01 -14.81
CA ARG A 211 11.79 8.99 -14.88
C ARG A 211 12.15 9.30 -16.34
N SER A 212 12.24 8.29 -17.20
CA SER A 212 12.62 8.45 -18.62
C SER A 212 11.57 9.24 -19.41
N ARG A 213 10.28 9.10 -19.08
CA ARG A 213 9.18 9.81 -19.75
C ARG A 213 9.05 11.28 -19.32
N SER A 214 9.23 11.57 -18.03
CA SER A 214 9.23 12.95 -17.50
C SER A 214 10.36 13.82 -18.07
N LEU A 215 11.55 13.25 -18.27
CA LEU A 215 12.72 13.93 -18.88
C LEU A 215 12.52 14.29 -20.36
N VAL A 216 11.84 13.43 -21.14
CA VAL A 216 11.51 13.72 -22.55
C VAL A 216 10.42 14.79 -22.65
N PHE A 217 9.41 14.74 -21.78
CA PHE A 217 8.33 15.72 -21.77
C PHE A 217 8.81 17.14 -21.39
N HIS A 218 9.79 17.26 -20.47
CA HIS A 218 10.33 18.56 -20.07
C HIS A 218 11.14 19.27 -21.16
N LEU A 219 11.61 18.55 -22.19
CA LEU A 219 12.37 19.11 -23.30
C LEU A 219 11.51 19.40 -24.55
N ALA A 220 10.27 18.90 -24.61
CA ALA A 220 9.51 18.86 -25.87
C ALA A 220 8.23 19.72 -25.95
N SER A 221 7.56 20.10 -24.85
CA SER A 221 6.38 21.00 -24.94
C SER A 221 5.78 21.43 -23.58
N PRO A 222 5.27 22.67 -23.42
CA PRO A 222 4.48 23.07 -22.26
C PRO A 222 2.97 23.07 -22.59
N LEU A 223 2.27 21.94 -22.46
CA LEU A 223 0.78 21.88 -22.52
C LEU A 223 0.24 20.74 -21.64
N PRO A 224 -1.05 20.79 -21.23
CA PRO A 224 -1.47 20.41 -19.88
C PRO A 224 -1.55 18.91 -19.66
N HIS A 225 -1.28 18.55 -18.40
CA HIS A 225 -1.60 17.26 -17.78
C HIS A 225 -3.01 16.80 -18.17
N ASP A 226 -3.15 15.63 -18.81
CA ASP A 226 -4.14 14.60 -18.45
C ASP A 226 -4.36 13.52 -19.54
N GLN A 227 -3.35 12.70 -19.93
CA GLN A 227 -3.63 11.44 -20.66
C GLN A 227 -2.75 10.22 -20.33
N ASP A 228 -1.73 10.32 -19.47
CA ASP A 228 -0.90 9.16 -19.12
C ASP A 228 -1.23 8.59 -17.73
N GLY A 229 -2.27 7.77 -17.64
CA GLY A 229 -2.60 6.97 -16.44
C GLY A 229 -1.50 5.97 -16.04
N ALA A 230 -0.50 5.76 -16.91
CA ALA A 230 0.57 4.78 -16.78
C ALA A 230 1.73 5.22 -15.85
N CYS A 231 1.83 6.51 -15.54
CA CYS A 231 2.88 7.08 -14.67
C CYS A 231 2.35 7.52 -13.29
N ARG A 232 1.04 7.47 -13.09
CA ARG A 232 0.47 7.63 -11.75
C ARG A 232 0.76 6.34 -10.99
N VAL A 233 1.42 6.46 -9.85
CA VAL A 233 1.23 5.50 -8.74
C VAL A 233 -0.28 5.24 -8.67
N PRO A 234 -0.75 3.98 -8.63
CA PRO A 234 -2.16 3.69 -8.82
C PRO A 234 -2.99 4.63 -7.93
N HIS A 235 -3.79 5.49 -8.56
CA HIS A 235 -4.69 6.39 -7.84
C HIS A 235 -5.66 5.61 -6.92
N ALA A 236 -5.79 4.30 -7.14
CA ALA A 236 -6.46 3.34 -6.28
C ALA A 236 -5.89 3.22 -4.84
N LEU A 237 -4.72 3.80 -4.54
CA LEU A 237 -4.18 3.92 -3.17
C LEU A 237 -4.33 5.32 -2.55
N LEU A 238 -4.86 6.30 -3.29
CA LEU A 238 -5.02 7.69 -2.83
C LEU A 238 -6.40 8.32 -3.10
N THR A 239 -7.35 7.60 -3.69
CA THR A 239 -8.74 8.09 -3.83
C THR A 239 -9.74 7.12 -3.26
N HIS A 240 -9.98 7.21 -1.95
CA HIS A 240 -11.33 7.06 -1.43
C HIS A 240 -11.86 8.44 -1.05
N GLY A 241 -12.96 8.83 -1.69
CA GLY A 241 -13.71 10.05 -1.36
C GLY A 241 -13.81 11.03 -2.52
N THR A 242 -14.69 10.74 -3.49
CA THR A 242 -15.96 11.47 -3.73
C THR A 242 -16.53 11.02 -5.07
N GLU A 243 -17.40 9.99 -5.09
CA GLU A 243 -18.45 9.96 -6.11
C GLU A 243 -19.51 10.97 -5.69
N GLN A 244 -19.41 12.20 -6.21
CA GLN A 244 -20.59 13.03 -6.37
C GLN A 244 -21.38 12.45 -7.54
N HIS A 245 -22.48 11.80 -7.19
CA HIS A 245 -23.51 11.36 -8.11
C HIS A 245 -24.08 12.58 -8.87
N PRO A 246 -23.99 12.67 -10.21
CA PRO A 246 -24.75 13.66 -10.96
C PRO A 246 -26.15 13.09 -11.18
N ARG A 247 -27.06 13.29 -10.21
CA ARG A 247 -28.49 13.13 -10.47
C ARG A 247 -29.03 14.44 -11.05
N GLU A 248 -29.65 14.29 -12.21
CA GLU A 248 -30.73 15.15 -12.74
C GLU A 248 -30.33 16.50 -13.35
N ALA A 249 -29.54 16.44 -14.43
CA ALA A 249 -29.75 17.30 -15.58
C ALA A 249 -30.82 16.66 -16.50
N ALA A 250 -32.10 16.63 -16.08
CA ALA A 250 -33.20 16.14 -16.90
C ALA A 250 -34.59 16.61 -16.45
N THR A 251 -34.76 17.90 -16.12
CA THR A 251 -36.10 18.46 -15.86
C THR A 251 -36.24 19.88 -16.42
N THR A 252 -36.05 20.03 -17.74
CA THR A 252 -36.41 21.28 -18.45
C THR A 252 -36.89 21.01 -19.88
N ALA A 253 -37.52 19.85 -20.12
CA ALA A 253 -38.05 19.51 -21.44
C ALA A 253 -39.22 18.50 -21.37
N ARG A 254 -40.29 18.82 -20.63
CA ARG A 254 -41.63 18.19 -20.79
C ARG A 254 -42.64 18.82 -19.83
N SER A 255 -43.14 20.02 -20.15
CA SER A 255 -44.45 20.50 -19.70
C SER A 255 -44.82 21.75 -20.51
N ASN A 256 -44.81 21.61 -21.82
CA ASN A 256 -45.47 22.53 -22.75
C ASN A 256 -46.07 21.62 -23.80
N ASN A 257 -47.36 21.33 -23.61
CA ASN A 257 -48.34 20.79 -24.56
C ASN A 257 -49.12 19.62 -23.93
N GLU A 258 -50.21 19.92 -23.23
CA GLU A 258 -51.44 19.13 -23.27
C GLU A 258 -52.62 19.92 -22.65
N ASN A 259 -53.61 20.18 -23.51
CA ASN A 259 -55.02 20.47 -23.25
C ASN A 259 -55.48 21.86 -22.76
N THR A 260 -55.70 22.72 -23.76
CA THR A 260 -57.05 23.20 -24.09
C THR A 260 -58.13 22.12 -23.90
N SER A 261 -59.15 22.36 -23.07
CA SER A 261 -60.59 22.23 -23.41
C SER A 261 -61.50 22.13 -22.17
N VAL A 262 -62.58 22.90 -22.21
CA VAL A 262 -63.90 22.70 -21.57
C VAL A 262 -64.14 23.34 -20.18
N SER A 263 -65.06 24.31 -20.23
CA SER A 263 -65.97 24.86 -19.21
C SER A 263 -65.47 25.93 -18.24
#